data_AF-A0A970T8A9-F1
#
_entry.id   AF-A0A970T8A9-F1
#
_cell.length_a   1.000
_cell.length_b   1.000
_cell.length_c   1.000
_cell.angle_alpha   90.00
_cell.angle_beta   90.00
_cell.angle_gamma   90.00
#
_symmetry.space_group_name_H-M   'P 1'
#
loop_
_entity.id
_entity.type
_entity.pdbx_description
1 polymer ?
#
loop_
_entity_poly.entity_id
_entity_poly.type
_entity_poly.pdbx_seq_one_letter_code
_entity_poly.pdbx_strand_id
1 'polypeptide(L)'
;ASGGGLIILLPEGEYIVMARSVNVRFAPAVPGDLPYVGVGTVYEGLFENGRWIQGRVLNGDQTHASIFTGTGLKINTLGIQRITLYRYGNRNIEIR
;
A
#
# COMPACT_ATOMS: atom_id res chain seq x y z
N ALA A 1 19.18 -9.50 9.76
CA ALA A 1 19.22 -9.63 8.29
C ALA A 1 19.15 -8.23 7.68
N SER A 2 19.86 -7.95 6.60
CA SER A 2 19.69 -6.70 5.84
C SER A 2 18.31 -6.65 5.19
N GLY A 3 17.65 -5.50 5.27
CA GLY A 3 16.33 -5.24 4.68
C GLY A 3 16.44 -4.38 3.42
N GLY A 4 15.47 -4.51 2.51
CA GLY A 4 15.43 -3.75 1.27
C GLY A 4 14.24 -4.11 0.40
N GLY A 5 14.03 -3.34 -0.68
CA GLY A 5 12.95 -3.57 -1.62
C GLY A 5 12.92 -2.57 -2.76
N LEU A 6 11.94 -2.75 -3.64
CA LEU A 6 11.62 -1.87 -4.77
C LEU A 6 10.12 -1.58 -4.79
N ILE A 7 9.78 -0.40 -5.30
CA ILE A 7 8.39 0.05 -5.50
C ILE A 7 8.25 0.49 -6.95
N ILE A 8 7.25 -0.03 -7.65
CA ILE A 8 6.93 0.33 -9.04
C ILE A 8 5.53 0.94 -9.06
N LEU A 9 5.40 2.13 -9.65
CA LEU A 9 4.12 2.72 -10.01
C LEU A 9 3.62 2.09 -11.33
N LEU A 10 2.42 1.55 -11.31
CA LEU A 10 1.71 1.04 -12.48
C LEU A 10 0.79 2.13 -13.07
N PRO A 11 0.26 1.92 -14.28
CA PRO A 11 -0.85 2.73 -14.78
C PRO A 11 -2.01 2.79 -13.78
N GLU A 12 -2.80 3.88 -13.84
CA GLU A 12 -3.97 4.10 -12.97
C GLU A 12 -3.69 4.30 -11.47
N GLY A 13 -2.42 4.36 -11.06
CA GLY A 13 -2.06 4.69 -9.68
C GLY A 13 -1.98 3.49 -8.73
N GLU A 14 -1.90 2.27 -9.28
CA GLU A 14 -1.55 1.08 -8.49
C GLU A 14 -0.04 0.98 -8.26
N TYR A 15 0.38 0.26 -7.22
CA TYR A 15 1.80 0.02 -6.96
C TYR A 15 2.11 -1.47 -6.80
N ILE A 16 3.28 -1.88 -7.27
CA ILE A 16 3.91 -3.16 -6.92
C ILE A 16 5.03 -2.90 -5.94
N VAL A 17 4.99 -3.59 -4.79
CA VAL A 17 6.02 -3.52 -3.76
C VAL A 17 6.61 -4.92 -3.58
N MET A 18 7.90 -5.06 -3.90
CA MET A 18 8.66 -6.27 -3.58
C MET A 18 9.70 -5.92 -2.53
N ALA A 19 9.63 -6.54 -1.36
CA ALA A 19 10.52 -6.21 -0.27
C ALA A 19 10.78 -7.38 0.69
N ARG A 20 11.76 -7.21 1.56
CA ARG A 20 12.06 -8.12 2.67
C ARG A 20 12.53 -7.34 3.90
N SER A 21 11.96 -7.67 5.05
CA SER A 21 12.35 -7.14 6.36
C SER A 21 12.31 -5.62 6.43
N VAL A 22 11.28 -5.01 5.83
CA VAL A 22 11.02 -3.56 5.86
C VAL A 22 9.52 -3.30 5.99
N ASN A 23 9.16 -2.15 6.56
CA ASN A 23 7.80 -1.62 6.51
C ASN A 23 7.77 -0.47 5.50
N VAL A 24 6.71 -0.40 4.69
CA VAL A 24 6.52 0.67 3.71
C VAL A 24 5.31 1.49 4.11
N ARG A 25 5.47 2.82 4.13
CA ARG A 25 4.39 3.78 4.40
C ARG A 25 4.19 4.67 3.18
N PHE A 26 2.94 4.85 2.79
CA PHE A 26 2.56 5.81 1.76
C PHE A 26 2.11 7.13 2.38
N ALA A 27 2.47 8.23 1.71
CA ALA A 27 2.05 9.57 2.06
C ALA A 27 1.86 10.42 0.78
N PRO A 28 0.92 11.37 0.79
CA PRO A 28 0.82 12.40 -0.24
C PRO A 28 2.14 13.13 -0.46
N ALA A 29 2.58 13.27 -1.72
CA ALA A 29 3.63 14.22 -2.06
C ALA A 29 3.16 15.67 -1.89
N VAL A 30 1.91 15.95 -2.31
CA VAL A 30 1.21 17.21 -2.08
C VAL A 30 -0.18 16.89 -1.47
N PRO A 31 -0.48 17.35 -0.24
CA PRO A 31 -1.74 17.00 0.45
C PRO A 31 -3.04 17.55 -0.17
N GLY A 32 -3.09 18.82 -0.57
CA GLY A 32 -4.32 19.45 -1.10
C GLY A 32 -5.54 19.30 -0.18
N ASP A 33 -6.75 19.28 -0.76
CA ASP A 33 -8.03 19.19 -0.03
C ASP A 33 -8.34 17.80 0.54
N LEU A 34 -7.64 16.76 0.07
CA LEU A 34 -7.74 15.39 0.57
C LEU A 34 -6.37 14.99 1.18
N PRO A 35 -6.05 15.49 2.38
CA PRO A 35 -4.69 15.47 2.92
C PRO A 35 -4.23 14.09 3.40
N TYR A 36 -5.13 13.10 3.45
CA TYR A 36 -4.83 11.76 3.90
C TYR A 36 -4.83 10.77 2.74
N VAL A 37 -4.03 9.71 2.90
CA VAL A 37 -4.01 8.55 2.01
C VAL A 37 -4.50 7.35 2.79
N GLY A 38 -5.35 6.52 2.18
CA GLY A 38 -5.74 5.23 2.69
C GLY A 38 -5.24 4.11 1.78
N VAL A 39 -5.11 2.92 2.34
CA VAL A 39 -4.82 1.71 1.58
C VAL A 39 -6.15 1.09 1.17
N GLY A 40 -6.38 0.94 -0.14
CA GLY A 40 -7.57 0.29 -0.68
C GLY A 40 -7.46 -1.22 -0.56
N THR A 41 -7.00 -1.86 -1.63
CA THR A 41 -6.76 -3.30 -1.69
C THR A 41 -5.27 -3.60 -1.63
N VAL A 42 -4.90 -4.66 -0.91
CA VAL A 42 -3.54 -5.21 -0.90
C VAL A 42 -3.63 -6.69 -1.26
N TYR A 43 -3.06 -7.06 -2.40
CA TYR A 43 -2.95 -8.45 -2.84
C TYR A 43 -1.51 -8.92 -2.65
N GLU A 44 -1.32 -9.99 -1.90
CA GLU A 44 -0.06 -10.75 -1.96
C GLU A 44 -0.11 -11.67 -3.18
N GLY A 45 1.02 -11.86 -3.85
CA GLY A 45 1.08 -12.74 -5.02
C GLY A 45 2.48 -12.81 -5.61
N LEU A 46 2.54 -13.27 -6.85
CA LEU A 46 3.79 -13.44 -7.61
C LEU A 46 3.55 -13.25 -9.09
N PHE A 47 4.63 -13.11 -9.87
CA PHE A 47 4.55 -13.13 -11.32
C PHE A 47 4.99 -14.49 -11.86
N GLU A 48 4.15 -15.11 -12.68
CA GLU A 48 4.48 -16.30 -13.45
C GLU A 48 4.26 -16.01 -14.94
N ASN A 49 5.28 -16.28 -15.76
CA ASN A 49 5.24 -16.03 -17.21
C ASN A 49 4.78 -14.60 -17.57
N GLY A 50 5.26 -13.60 -16.80
CA GLY A 50 4.93 -12.19 -16.98
C GLY A 50 3.50 -11.79 -16.55
N ARG A 51 2.72 -12.71 -15.95
CA ARG A 51 1.36 -12.45 -15.48
C ARG A 51 1.29 -12.44 -13.96
N TRP A 52 0.51 -11.52 -13.43
CA TRP A 52 0.21 -11.48 -11.99
C TRP A 52 -0.66 -12.66 -11.61
N ILE A 53 -0.18 -13.47 -10.68
CA ILE A 53 -0.94 -14.53 -10.02
C ILE A 53 -1.27 -14.04 -8.61
N GLN A 54 -2.55 -13.71 -8.43
CA GLN A 54 -3.05 -13.24 -7.15
C GLN A 54 -3.10 -14.40 -6.15
N GLY A 55 -2.51 -14.18 -4.98
CA GLY A 55 -2.67 -15.04 -3.81
C GLY A 55 -3.77 -14.50 -2.90
N ARG A 56 -3.42 -14.22 -1.65
CA ARG A 56 -4.37 -13.75 -0.61
C ARG A 56 -4.52 -12.23 -0.60
N VAL A 57 -5.67 -11.78 -0.13
CA VAL A 57 -5.93 -10.38 0.21
C VAL A 57 -5.42 -10.12 1.63
N LEU A 58 -4.68 -9.02 1.82
CA LEU A 58 -4.19 -8.58 3.12
C LEU A 58 -5.05 -7.41 3.63
N ASN A 59 -5.30 -7.38 4.94
CA ASN A 59 -6.06 -6.32 5.61
C ASN A 59 -5.69 -6.27 7.10
N GLY A 60 -6.26 -5.35 7.87
CA GLY A 60 -6.11 -5.28 9.33
C GLY A 60 -4.64 -5.17 9.75
N ASP A 61 -4.21 -6.06 10.64
CA ASP A 61 -2.85 -6.06 11.20
C ASP A 61 -1.75 -6.22 10.14
N GLN A 62 -2.06 -6.84 9.00
CA GLN A 62 -1.14 -7.00 7.87
C GLN A 62 -0.87 -5.68 7.12
N THR A 63 -1.81 -4.73 7.16
CA THR A 63 -1.75 -3.43 6.47
C THR A 63 -1.68 -2.23 7.43
N HIS A 64 -1.60 -2.50 8.73
CA HIS A 64 -1.42 -1.48 9.76
C HIS A 64 0.07 -1.20 10.03
N ALA A 65 0.96 -2.19 9.86
CA ALA A 65 2.41 -2.13 10.11
C ALA A 65 2.85 -1.39 11.40
N SER A 66 2.00 -1.36 12.43
CA SER A 66 2.19 -0.57 13.66
C SER A 66 2.43 0.93 13.43
N ILE A 67 2.12 1.43 12.24
CA ILE A 67 2.00 2.86 11.99
C ILE A 67 0.53 3.19 12.23
N PHE A 68 0.23 3.97 13.28
CA PHE A 68 -1.13 4.35 13.72
C PHE A 68 -2.00 5.05 12.65
N THR A 69 -1.53 5.12 11.41
CA THR A 69 -2.22 5.68 10.24
C THR A 69 -2.94 4.64 9.40
N GLY A 70 -2.70 3.33 9.58
CA GLY A 70 -3.35 2.28 8.77
C GLY A 70 -2.90 2.24 7.30
N THR A 71 -1.76 2.86 6.98
CA THR A 71 -1.25 3.02 5.61
C THR A 71 0.02 2.22 5.33
N GLY A 72 0.24 1.15 6.11
CA GLY A 72 1.55 0.53 6.27
C GLY A 72 1.58 -0.90 5.77
N LEU A 73 2.44 -1.20 4.80
CA LEU A 73 2.68 -2.57 4.39
C LEU A 73 3.69 -3.22 5.32
N LYS A 74 3.29 -4.32 5.97
CA LYS A 74 4.17 -5.14 6.80
C LYS A 74 4.78 -6.26 5.98
N ILE A 75 6.08 -6.20 5.71
CA ILE A 75 6.78 -7.17 4.84
C ILE A 75 7.98 -7.77 5.59
N ASN A 76 7.70 -8.76 6.45
CA ASN A 76 8.70 -9.41 7.29
C ASN A 76 9.60 -10.38 6.50
N THR A 77 8.98 -11.22 5.68
CA THR A 77 9.61 -12.17 4.75
C THR A 77 9.64 -11.58 3.35
N LEU A 78 10.40 -12.17 2.43
CA LEU A 78 10.36 -11.77 1.03
C LEU A 78 8.93 -11.98 0.49
N GLY A 79 8.39 -10.96 -0.18
CA GLY A 79 7.07 -11.03 -0.79
C GLY A 79 6.83 -9.91 -1.78
N ILE A 80 5.80 -10.09 -2.61
CA ILE A 80 5.31 -9.09 -3.56
C ILE A 80 3.88 -8.74 -3.19
N GLN A 81 3.60 -7.44 -3.06
CA GLN A 81 2.27 -6.91 -2.79
C GLN A 81 1.86 -5.94 -3.90
N ARG A 82 0.68 -6.14 -4.48
CA ARG A 82 0.03 -5.21 -5.40
C ARG A 82 -1.02 -4.41 -4.65
N ILE A 83 -0.92 -3.09 -4.69
CA ILE A 83 -1.72 -2.20 -3.85
C ILE A 83 -2.45 -1.13 -4.64
N THR A 84 -3.64 -0.76 -4.15
CA THR A 84 -4.34 0.47 -4.54
C THR A 84 -4.34 1.45 -3.38
N LEU A 85 -4.29 2.74 -3.67
CA LEU A 85 -4.35 3.82 -2.69
C LEU A 85 -5.53 4.73 -3.02
N TYR A 86 -6.11 5.36 -1.99
CA TYR A 86 -7.15 6.37 -2.17
C TYR A 86 -6.87 7.59 -1.30
N ARG A 87 -7.46 8.73 -1.66
CA ARG A 87 -7.32 10.01 -0.95
C ARG A 87 -8.60 10.32 -0.17
N TYR A 88 -8.46 10.84 1.05
CA TYR A 88 -9.61 11.20 1.89
C TYR A 88 -9.29 12.38 2.82
N GLY A 89 -10.32 12.85 3.53
CA GLY A 89 -10.17 13.88 4.56
C GLY A 89 -10.65 15.28 4.18
N ASN A 90 -11.45 15.43 3.12
CA ASN A 90 -12.10 16.72 2.84
C ASN A 90 -12.98 17.09 4.03
N ARG A 91 -12.69 18.24 4.65
CA ARG A 91 -13.40 18.74 5.83
C ARG A 91 -14.52 19.71 5.49
N ASN A 92 -14.74 20.02 4.21
CA ASN A 92 -15.87 20.80 3.75
C ASN A 92 -17.13 19.92 3.70
N ILE A 93 -17.63 19.53 4.87
CA ILE A 93 -18.94 18.90 5.01
C ILE A 93 -19.91 20.03 5.35
N GLU A 94 -20.64 20.52 4.35
CA GLU A 94 -21.82 21.36 4.61
C GLU A 94 -22.93 20.46 5.17
N ILE A 95 -23.14 20.52 6.48
CA ILE A 95 -24.32 19.91 7.11
C ILE A 95 -25.50 20.81 6.75
N ARG A 96 -26.41 20.30 5.91
CA ARG A 96 -27.71 20.93 5.63
C ARG A 96 -28.74 20.57 6.70
#